data_AF-A0A2V7H8P4-F1
#
_entry.id   AF-A0A2V7H8P4-F1
#
_cell.length_a   1.000
_cell.length_b   1.000
_cell.length_c   1.000
_cell.angle_alpha   90.00
_cell.angle_beta   90.00
_cell.angle_gamma   90.00
#
_symmetry.space_group_name_H-M   'P 1'
#
loop_
_entity.id
_entity.type
_entity.pdbx_description
1 polymer ?
#
loop_
_entity_poly.entity_id
_entity_poly.type
_entity_poly.pdbx_seq_one_letter_code
_entity_poly.pdbx_strand_id
1 'polypeptide(L)' 'SQRDIVRMIEACIEAPESLRFDVFYVVSNLRHGYRDVEHARTVLGWTPMDSADTPR' A
#
# COMPACT_ATOMS: atom_id res chain seq x y z
N SER A 1 -4.41 -7.99 0.58
CA SER A 1 -4.57 -9.13 1.51
C SER A 1 -4.48 -8.60 2.94
N GLN A 2 -4.64 -9.44 3.97
CA GLN A 2 -4.34 -9.01 5.34
C GLN A 2 -2.86 -8.61 5.50
N ARG A 3 -1.94 -9.31 4.82
CA ARG A 3 -0.51 -8.97 4.81
C ARG A 3 -0.25 -7.58 4.24
N ASP A 4 -0.87 -7.22 3.11
CA ASP A 4 -0.72 -5.88 2.52
C ASP A 4 -1.22 -4.78 3.46
N ILE A 5 -2.32 -5.04 4.20
CA ILE A 5 -2.87 -4.11 5.19
C ILE A 5 -1.91 -3.91 6.36
N VAL A 6 -1.37 -5.00 6.93
CA VAL A 6 -0.40 -4.92 8.04
C VAL A 6 0.82 -4.13 7.62
N ARG A 7 1.36 -4.39 6.43
CA ARG A 7 2.52 -3.64 5.90
C ARG A 7 2.23 -2.17 5.64
N MET A 8 1.00 -1.81 5.29
CA MET A 8 0.62 -0.40 5.18
C MET A 8 0.61 0.27 6.56
N ILE A 9 0.08 -0.41 7.58
CA ILE A 9 0.09 0.10 8.95
C ILE A 9 1.53 0.32 9.42
N GLU A 10 2.42 -0.65 9.18
CA GLU A 10 3.86 -0.54 9.47
C GLU A 10 4.49 0.68 8.76
N ALA A 11 4.24 0.84 7.46
CA ALA A 11 4.77 1.97 6.69
C ALA A 11 4.26 3.33 7.21
N CYS A 12 3.01 3.41 7.69
CA CYS A 12 2.48 4.63 8.32
C CYS A 12 3.10 4.92 9.69
N ILE A 13 3.47 3.89 10.46
CA ILE A 13 4.15 4.03 11.75
C ILE A 13 5.59 4.53 11.53
N GLU A 14 6.26 4.03 10.50
CA GLU A 14 7.64 4.37 10.13
C GLU A 14 7.76 5.61 9.23
N ALA A 15 6.64 6.26 8.93
CA ALA A 15 6.59 7.40 8.03
C ALA A 15 7.47 8.57 8.53
N PRO A 16 8.02 9.40 7.62
CA PRO A 16 8.78 10.58 8.02
C PRO A 16 7.97 11.52 8.93
N GLU A 17 8.60 12.11 9.95
CA GLU A 17 7.91 13.02 10.89
C GLU A 17 7.27 14.25 10.22
N SER A 18 7.76 14.62 9.04
CA SER A 18 7.18 15.69 8.21
C SER A 18 5.80 15.33 7.64
N LEU A 19 5.48 14.04 7.53
CA LEU A 19 4.18 13.57 7.07
C LEU A 19 3.19 13.59 8.24
N ARG A 20 2.36 14.64 8.31
CA ARG A 20 1.41 14.84 9.41
C ARG A 20 0.06 14.17 9.16
N PHE A 21 -0.38 14.17 7.91
CA PHE A 21 -1.64 13.58 7.46
C PHE A 21 -1.58 13.31 5.96
N ASP A 22 -2.14 12.18 5.54
CA ASP A 22 -2.30 11.81 4.13
C ASP A 22 -3.37 10.70 3.99
N VAL A 23 -3.76 10.37 2.76
CA VAL A 23 -4.73 9.31 2.46
C VAL A 23 -4.15 8.38 1.38
N PHE A 24 -4.13 7.08 1.68
CA PHE A 24 -3.58 6.07 0.78
C PHE A 24 -4.62 5.02 0.40
N TYR A 25 -4.61 4.59 -0.86
CA TYR A 25 -5.32 3.40 -1.28
C TYR A 25 -4.51 2.15 -0.95
N VAL A 26 -5.14 1.21 -0.24
CA VAL A 26 -4.51 -0.05 0.20
C VAL A 26 -5.21 -1.21 -0.47
N VAL A 27 -4.70 -1.61 -1.62
CA VAL A 27 -5.19 -2.79 -2.37
C VAL A 27 -4.01 -3.67 -2.75
N SER A 28 -4.26 -4.97 -2.88
CA SER A 28 -3.29 -5.92 -3.44
C SER A 28 -2.89 -5.55 -4.87
N ASN A 29 -1.88 -6.21 -5.42
CA ASN A 29 -1.40 -6.01 -6.78
C ASN A 29 -2.41 -6.58 -7.79
N LEU A 30 -3.44 -5.81 -8.11
CA LEU A 30 -4.50 -6.19 -9.04
C LEU A 30 -4.14 -5.72 -10.46
N ARG A 31 -4.05 -6.65 -11.40
CA ARG A 31 -3.80 -6.42 -12.84
C ARG A 31 -4.77 -5.42 -13.44
N HIS A 32 -6.01 -5.43 -12.97
CA HIS A 32 -7.09 -4.55 -13.40
C HIS A 32 -7.52 -3.57 -12.28
N GLY A 33 -6.61 -3.28 -11.35
CA GLY A 33 -6.81 -2.28 -10.31
C GLY A 33 -7.01 -0.88 -10.91
N TYR A 34 -7.88 -0.09 -10.28
CA TYR A 34 -8.22 1.27 -10.71
C TYR A 34 -7.91 2.32 -9.63
N ARG A 35 -7.22 1.89 -8.55
CA ARG A 35 -6.79 2.74 -7.45
C ARG A 35 -5.34 3.14 -7.65
N ASP A 36 -5.02 4.39 -7.31
CA ASP A 36 -3.66 4.90 -7.33
C ASP A 36 -2.88 4.35 -6.12
N VAL A 37 -2.00 3.38 -6.38
CA VAL A 37 -1.05 2.84 -5.40
C VAL A 37 0.33 3.49 -5.52
N GLU A 38 0.58 4.30 -6.55
CA GLU A 38 1.87 4.95 -6.78
C GLU A 38 2.11 6.10 -5.80
N HIS A 39 1.04 6.76 -5.34
CA HIS A 39 1.13 7.73 -4.23
C HIS A 39 1.74 7.10 -2.97
N ALA A 40 1.25 5.92 -2.57
CA ALA A 40 1.79 5.20 -1.41
C ALA A 40 3.24 4.74 -1.61
N ARG A 41 3.61 4.32 -2.83
CA ARG A 41 5.00 4.00 -3.18
C ARG A 41 5.91 5.22 -3.03
N THR A 42 5.45 6.37 -3.50
CA THR A 42 6.24 7.61 -3.52
C THR A 42 6.41 8.19 -2.12
N VAL A 43 5.35 8.24 -1.32
CA VAL A 43 5.35 8.89 0.00
C VAL A 43 5.89 7.96 1.09
N LEU A 44 5.51 6.67 1.06
CA LEU A 44 5.80 5.73 2.13
C LEU A 44 6.77 4.60 1.73
N GLY A 45 7.19 4.52 0.45
CA GLY A 45 7.94 3.37 -0.04
C GLY A 45 7.13 2.05 -0.05
N TRP A 46 5.81 2.13 0.15
CA TRP A 46 4.95 0.97 0.28
C TRP A 46 4.56 0.41 -1.09
N THR A 47 4.57 -0.92 -1.23
CA THR A 47 4.13 -1.63 -2.44
C THR A 47 3.39 -2.91 -2.07
N PRO A 48 2.30 -3.26 -2.79
CA PRO A 48 1.55 -4.49 -2.53
C PRO A 48 2.38 -5.73 -2.88
N MET A 49 2.24 -6.79 -2.08
CA MET A 49 2.94 -8.07 -2.30
C MET A 49 2.03 -9.14 -2.87
N ASP A 50 0.81 -9.22 -2.35
CA ASP A 50 -0.11 -10.27 -2.76
C ASP A 50 -0.94 -9.79 -3.96
N SER A 51 -1.51 -10.73 -4.70
CA SER A 51 -2.43 -10.48 -5.81
C SER A 51 -3.62 -11.45 -5.71
N ALA A 52 -4.79 -10.99 -6.16
CA ALA A 52 -5.95 -11.86 -6.35
C ALA A 52 -5.95 -12.54 -7.74
N ASP A 53 -5.06 -12.12 -8.64
CA ASP A 53 -4.98 -12.64 -10.00
C ASP A 53 -4.18 -13.94 -10.09
N THR A 54 -3.42 -14.27 -9.05
CA THR A 54 -2.64 -15.51 -8.94
C THR A 54 -3.41 -16.50 -8.06
N PRO A 55 -3.89 -17.64 -8.58
CA PRO A 55 -4.44 -18.71 -7.77
C PRO A 55 -3.41 -19.19 -6.74
N ARG A 56 -3.88 -19.54 -5.54
CA ARG A 56 -3.03 -20.12 -4.49
C ARG A 56 -2.48 -21.49 -4.88
#